data_AF-A0A0B6XYM2-F1
#
_entry.id   AF-A0A0B6XYM2-F1
#
_cell.length_a   1.000
_cell.length_b   1.000
_cell.length_c   1.000
_cell.angle_alpha   90.00
_cell.angle_beta   90.00
_cell.angle_gamma   90.00
#
_symmetry.space_group_name_H-M   'P 1'
#
loop_
_entity.id
_entity.type
_entity.pdbx_description
1 polymer ?
#
loop_
_entity_poly.entity_id
_entity_poly.type
_entity_poly.pdbx_seq_one_letter_code
_entity_poly.pdbx_strand_id
1 'polypeptide(L)'
;NDFSGVLDLYIYGVSVVFMLWMPTKVEPHSREQILMILRCCRPLRIYSLVPHMRRVVYELVRGFKEIVLVSVLLIVLMFVFAICGVHLLGGKLARCNDNKIVSKESSLWKF
;
A
#
# COMPACT_ATOMS: atom_id res chain seq x y z
N ASN A 1 4.17 -14.79 24.68
CA ASN A 1 4.20 -15.82 23.61
C ASN A 1 3.06 -15.61 22.60
N ASP A 2 2.53 -14.39 22.49
CA ASP A 2 1.12 -14.22 22.08
C ASP A 2 0.99 -13.76 20.63
N PHE A 3 1.91 -12.91 20.15
CA PHE A 3 1.87 -12.36 18.79
C PHE A 3 2.02 -13.43 17.70
N SER A 4 2.89 -14.42 17.92
CA SER A 4 3.04 -15.55 16.99
C SER A 4 1.79 -16.42 16.92
N GLY A 5 1.10 -16.60 18.04
CA GLY A 5 -0.13 -17.40 18.11
C GLY A 5 -1.29 -16.69 17.42
N VAL A 6 -1.43 -15.38 17.65
CA VAL A 6 -2.46 -14.55 16.99
C VAL A 6 -2.26 -14.50 15.47
N LEU A 7 -1.01 -14.35 15.00
CA LEU A 7 -0.69 -14.38 13.57
C LEU A 7 -1.01 -15.74 12.93
N ASP A 8 -0.64 -16.84 13.58
CA ASP A 8 -0.92 -18.19 13.08
C ASP A 8 -2.44 -18.47 13.05
N LEU A 9 -3.18 -18.07 14.11
CA LEU A 9 -4.63 -18.18 14.19
C LEU A 9 -5.34 -17.38 13.10
N TYR A 10 -4.88 -16.16 12.82
CA TYR A 10 -5.41 -15.32 11.76
C TYR A 10 -5.17 -15.97 10.38
N ILE A 11 -3.95 -16.41 10.08
CA ILE A 11 -3.61 -17.08 8.81
C ILE A 11 -4.45 -18.34 8.63
N TYR A 12 -4.60 -19.14 9.69
CA TYR A 12 -5.42 -20.34 9.69
C TYR A 12 -6.90 -20.01 9.45
N GLY A 13 -7.43 -19.01 10.14
CA GLY A 13 -8.81 -18.55 9.98
C GLY A 13 -9.12 -18.12 8.54
N VAL A 14 -8.25 -17.34 7.91
CA VAL A 14 -8.46 -16.94 6.51
C VAL A 14 -8.31 -18.13 5.56
N SER A 15 -7.42 -19.09 5.85
CA SER A 15 -7.29 -20.32 5.05
C SER A 15 -8.52 -21.25 5.17
N VAL A 16 -9.17 -21.28 6.33
CA VAL A 16 -10.40 -22.06 6.57
C VAL A 16 -11.59 -21.37 5.92
N VAL A 17 -11.73 -20.05 6.09
CA VAL A 17 -12.76 -19.27 5.41
C VAL A 17 -12.64 -19.43 3.89
N PHE A 18 -11.43 -19.43 3.34
CA PHE A 18 -11.19 -19.72 1.92
C PHE A 18 -11.67 -21.12 1.51
N MET A 19 -11.37 -22.13 2.32
CA MET A 19 -11.74 -23.52 2.03
C MET A 19 -13.27 -23.74 2.10
N LEU A 20 -13.95 -23.03 3.00
CA LEU A 20 -15.42 -23.04 3.10
C LEU A 20 -16.08 -22.24 1.98
N TRP A 21 -15.43 -21.18 1.50
CA TRP A 21 -15.96 -20.25 0.49
C TRP A 21 -15.49 -20.61 -0.93
N MET A 22 -15.36 -21.90 -1.27
CA MET A 22 -14.87 -22.36 -2.57
C MET A 22 -16.01 -22.63 -3.59
N PRO A 23 -16.46 -21.65 -4.39
CA PRO A 23 -17.13 -21.89 -5.66
C PRO A 23 -16.12 -21.97 -6.81
N THR A 24 -16.41 -22.87 -7.75
CA THR A 24 -15.56 -23.35 -8.86
C THR A 24 -15.52 -22.43 -10.08
N LYS A 25 -15.52 -21.10 -9.91
CA LYS A 25 -15.39 -20.15 -11.03
C LYS A 25 -14.47 -19.00 -10.66
N VAL A 26 -13.20 -19.11 -11.06
CA VAL A 26 -12.16 -18.09 -10.89
C VAL A 26 -12.26 -17.05 -11.99
N GLU A 27 -12.87 -15.90 -11.69
CA GLU A 27 -12.94 -14.75 -12.59
C GLU A 27 -11.75 -13.80 -12.32
N PRO A 28 -10.97 -13.39 -13.33
CA PRO A 28 -9.86 -12.47 -13.13
C PRO A 28 -10.40 -11.11 -12.63
N HIS A 29 -9.74 -10.55 -11.61
CA HIS A 29 -10.13 -9.35 -10.83
C HIS A 29 -11.00 -9.58 -9.58
N SER A 30 -11.26 -10.83 -9.19
CA SER A 30 -12.06 -11.18 -8.00
C SER A 30 -11.21 -11.66 -6.80
N ARG A 31 -11.88 -11.84 -5.64
CA ARG A 31 -11.36 -12.17 -4.31
C ARG A 31 -10.38 -13.35 -4.31
N GLU A 32 -10.46 -14.24 -5.27
CA GLU A 32 -9.58 -15.41 -5.40
C GLU A 32 -8.11 -15.05 -5.65
N GLN A 33 -7.83 -13.90 -6.28
CA GLN A 33 -6.45 -13.44 -6.50
C GLN A 33 -5.77 -13.02 -5.19
N ILE A 34 -6.52 -12.36 -4.30
CA ILE A 34 -6.04 -12.00 -2.95
C ILE A 34 -5.74 -13.27 -2.14
N LEU A 35 -6.52 -14.33 -2.35
CA LEU A 35 -6.36 -15.62 -1.67
C LEU A 35 -5.12 -16.39 -2.16
N MET A 36 -4.75 -16.24 -3.43
CA MET A 36 -3.45 -16.69 -3.94
C MET A 36 -2.29 -15.91 -3.31
N ILE A 37 -2.40 -14.59 -3.20
CA ILE A 37 -1.39 -13.74 -2.56
C ILE A 37 -1.25 -14.10 -1.07
N LEU A 38 -2.35 -14.40 -0.39
CA LEU A 38 -2.32 -14.83 1.01
C LEU A 38 -1.61 -16.18 1.21
N ARG A 39 -1.72 -17.10 0.24
CA ARG A 39 -0.90 -18.33 0.25
C ARG A 39 0.59 -18.00 0.12
N CYS A 40 0.95 -16.95 -0.64
CA CYS A 40 2.33 -16.43 -0.68
C CYS A 40 2.79 -15.81 0.65
N CYS A 41 1.89 -15.53 1.60
CA CYS A 41 2.25 -15.10 2.96
C CYS A 41 2.53 -16.27 3.93
N ARG A 42 2.28 -17.54 3.58
CA ARG A 42 2.73 -18.69 4.41
C ARG A 42 4.20 -18.67 4.86
N PRO A 43 5.20 -18.19 4.09
CA PRO A 43 6.56 -17.97 4.59
C PRO A 43 6.64 -17.17 5.90
N LEU A 44 5.66 -16.31 6.18
CA LEU A 44 5.56 -15.57 7.44
C LEU A 44 5.34 -16.49 8.67
N ARG A 45 4.76 -17.69 8.47
CA ARG A 45 4.65 -18.72 9.52
C ARG A 45 6.01 -19.29 9.90
N ILE A 46 6.85 -19.59 8.90
CA ILE A 46 8.21 -20.11 9.10
C ILE A 46 9.07 -19.05 9.81
N TYR A 47 8.87 -17.78 9.45
CA TYR A 47 9.52 -16.65 10.10
C TYR A 47 9.22 -16.58 11.61
N SER A 48 7.98 -16.85 12.02
CA SER A 48 7.60 -16.83 13.44
C SER A 48 8.11 -18.04 14.23
N LEU A 49 8.32 -19.18 13.56
CA LEU A 49 8.85 -20.40 14.17
C LEU A 49 10.35 -20.29 14.48
N VAL A 50 11.09 -19.48 13.71
CA VAL A 50 12.52 -19.25 13.91
C VAL A 50 12.73 -18.13 14.94
N PRO A 51 13.22 -18.42 16.16
CA PRO A 51 13.36 -17.42 17.22
C PRO A 51 14.36 -16.31 16.88
N HIS A 52 15.34 -16.60 16.02
CA HIS A 52 16.33 -15.63 15.56
C HIS A 52 15.69 -14.49 14.75
N MET A 53 14.79 -14.83 13.83
CA MET A 53 14.11 -13.87 12.96
C MET A 53 13.16 -12.96 13.76
N ARG A 54 12.42 -13.53 14.72
CA ARG A 54 11.53 -12.77 15.60
C ARG A 54 12.23 -11.63 16.35
N ARG A 55 13.49 -11.84 16.77
CA ARG A 55 14.29 -10.80 17.45
C ARG A 55 14.50 -9.59 16.55
N VAL A 56 14.78 -9.82 15.26
CA VAL A 56 15.01 -8.74 14.28
C VAL A 56 13.75 -7.89 14.10
N VAL A 57 12.56 -8.51 13.98
CA VAL A 57 11.29 -7.73 13.93
C VAL A 57 11.05 -6.97 15.21
N TYR A 58 11.33 -7.58 16.36
CA TYR A 58 11.10 -6.89 17.63
C TYR A 58 11.96 -5.62 17.72
N GLU A 59 13.24 -5.69 17.34
CA GLU A 59 14.11 -4.52 17.27
C GLU A 59 13.63 -3.50 16.21
N LEU A 60 13.14 -3.97 15.05
CA LEU A 60 12.58 -3.11 14.01
C LEU A 60 11.32 -2.36 14.49
N VAL A 61 10.39 -3.07 15.13
CA VAL A 61 9.14 -2.50 15.67
C VAL A 61 9.45 -1.53 16.80
N ARG A 62 10.47 -1.81 17.62
CA ARG A 62 10.92 -0.89 18.68
C ARG A 62 11.45 0.42 18.10
N GLY A 63 12.17 0.37 16.97
CA GLY A 63 12.60 1.56 16.22
C GLY A 63 11.49 2.22 15.40
N PHE A 64 10.42 1.49 15.08
CA PHE A 64 9.33 1.97 14.22
C PHE A 64 8.63 3.21 14.77
N LYS A 65 8.53 3.36 16.10
CA LYS A 65 7.89 4.53 16.71
C LYS A 65 8.59 5.84 16.32
N GLU A 66 9.91 5.83 16.24
CA GLU A 66 10.70 7.00 15.84
C GLU A 66 10.63 7.23 14.33
N ILE A 67 10.68 6.15 13.55
CA ILE A 67 10.53 6.20 12.08
C ILE A 67 9.17 6.79 11.70
N VAL A 68 8.09 6.40 12.39
CA VAL A 68 6.73 6.94 12.16
C VAL A 68 6.66 8.42 12.48
N LEU A 69 7.32 8.87 13.55
CA LEU A 69 7.35 10.29 13.87
C LEU A 69 8.00 11.10 12.72
N VAL A 70 9.16 10.65 12.24
CA VAL A 70 9.88 11.27 11.12
C VAL A 70 9.08 11.17 9.82
N SER A 71 8.41 10.05 9.55
CA SER A 71 7.59 9.90 8.34
C SER A 71 6.38 10.82 8.33
N VAL A 72 5.72 11.03 9.48
CA VAL A 72 4.63 12.00 9.60
C VAL A 72 5.13 13.42 9.31
N LEU A 73 6.28 13.80 9.86
CA LEU A 73 6.93 15.09 9.57
C LEU A 73 7.21 15.26 8.07
N LEU A 74 7.77 14.22 7.42
CA LEU A 74 8.02 14.20 5.98
C LEU A 74 6.74 14.32 5.15
N ILE A 75 5.66 13.61 5.53
CA ILE A 75 4.38 13.67 4.83
C ILE A 75 3.78 15.07 4.93
N VAL A 76 3.81 15.70 6.11
CA VAL A 76 3.33 17.08 6.30
C VAL A 76 4.15 18.05 5.45
N LEU A 77 5.47 17.89 5.43
CA LEU A 77 6.35 18.70 4.59
C LEU A 77 6.02 18.54 3.10
N MET A 78 5.89 17.30 2.62
CA MET A 78 5.47 17.03 1.24
C MET A 78 4.09 17.59 0.92
N PHE A 79 3.16 17.57 1.86
CA PHE A 79 1.81 18.10 1.69
C PHE A 79 1.82 19.63 1.48
N VAL A 80 2.61 20.36 2.28
CA VAL A 80 2.77 21.82 2.10
C VAL A 80 3.39 22.13 0.74
N PHE A 81 4.45 21.42 0.34
CA PHE A 81 5.06 21.58 -0.98
C PHE A 81 4.09 21.21 -2.12
N ALA A 82 3.24 20.21 -1.94
CA ALA A 82 2.23 19.83 -2.93
C ALA A 82 1.18 20.93 -3.10
N ILE A 83 0.67 21.51 -2.01
CA ILE A 83 -0.28 22.63 -2.06
C ILE A 83 0.36 23.84 -2.74
N CYS A 84 1.57 24.21 -2.33
CA CYS A 84 2.31 25.32 -2.96
C CYS A 84 2.56 25.04 -4.44
N GLY A 85 2.95 23.82 -4.80
CA GLY A 85 3.18 23.40 -6.18
C GLY A 85 1.92 23.52 -7.03
N VAL A 86 0.77 23.06 -6.55
CA VAL A 86 -0.51 23.17 -7.27
C VAL A 86 -0.98 24.62 -7.34
N HIS A 87 -0.74 25.43 -6.31
CA HIS A 87 -1.12 26.86 -6.31
C HIS A 87 -0.25 27.67 -7.29
N LEU A 88 1.04 27.37 -7.40
CA LEU A 88 1.98 28.03 -8.31
C LEU A 88 1.90 27.52 -9.75
N LEU A 89 1.60 26.22 -9.94
CA LEU A 89 1.59 25.54 -11.24
C LEU A 89 0.18 25.19 -11.74
N GLY A 90 -0.86 25.68 -11.05
CA GLY A 90 -2.28 25.41 -11.34
C GLY A 90 -2.63 25.62 -12.80
N GLY A 91 -2.69 24.52 -13.55
CA GLY A 91 -3.04 24.51 -14.98
C GLY A 91 -1.94 24.94 -15.96
N LYS A 92 -0.68 25.15 -15.52
CA LYS A 92 0.42 25.64 -16.39
C LYS A 92 1.41 24.56 -16.84
N LEU A 93 1.28 23.32 -16.35
CA LEU A 93 2.12 22.17 -16.75
C LEU A 93 1.58 21.40 -17.97
N ALA A 94 0.40 21.77 -18.49
CA ALA A 94 -0.14 21.17 -19.70
C ALA A 94 0.67 21.65 -20.91
N ARG A 95 1.52 20.78 -21.47
CA ARG A 95 2.24 21.01 -22.72
C ARG A 95 1.48 20.34 -23.86
N CYS A 96 1.03 21.12 -24.83
CA CYS A 96 0.53 20.57 -26.10
C CYS A 96 1.72 20.03 -26.91
N ASN A 97 1.61 18.80 -27.39
CA ASN A 97 2.61 18.15 -28.24
C ASN A 97 2.45 18.52 -29.74
N ASP A 98 1.58 19.48 -30.06
CA ASP A 98 1.23 19.82 -31.43
C ASP A 98 1.76 21.22 -31.80
N ASN A 99 2.63 21.28 -32.82
CA ASN A 99 3.31 22.50 -33.25
C ASN A 99 2.43 23.41 -34.13
N LYS A 100 1.12 23.13 -34.26
CA LYS A 100 0.21 23.80 -35.22
C LYS A 100 -1.02 24.46 -34.59
N ILE A 101 -1.01 24.86 -33.31
CA ILE A 101 -2.08 25.71 -32.76
C ILE A 101 -1.57 26.76 -31.76
N VAL A 102 -1.42 27.99 -32.25
CA VAL A 102 -1.34 29.24 -31.46
C VAL A 102 -2.77 29.74 -31.26
N SER A 103 -3.54 29.10 -30.39
CA SER A 103 -4.70 29.76 -29.76
C SER A 103 -5.08 29.02 -28.48
N LYS A 104 -4.98 29.74 -27.36
CA LYS A 104 -5.15 29.25 -25.99
C LYS A 104 -6.53 29.59 -25.41
N GLU A 105 -7.56 29.68 -26.24
CA GLU A 105 -8.84 30.31 -25.85
C GLU A 105 -10.05 29.37 -25.70
N SER A 106 -9.86 28.05 -25.51
CA SER A 106 -11.04 27.16 -25.31
C SER A 106 -10.91 26.10 -24.22
N SER A 107 -9.77 26.01 -23.53
CA SER A 107 -9.58 25.05 -22.43
C SER A 107 -9.66 25.68 -21.04
N LEU A 108 -10.16 26.93 -20.93
CA LEU A 108 -10.20 27.71 -19.70
C LEU A 108 -11.33 27.33 -18.71
N TRP A 109 -12.03 26.23 -18.91
CA TRP A 109 -13.03 25.74 -17.95
C TRP A 109 -12.97 24.22 -17.75
N LYS A 110 -11.93 23.76 -17.07
CA LYS A 110 -11.96 22.43 -16.44
C LYS A 110 -11.14 22.46 -15.14
N PHE A 111 -11.71 23.15 -14.15
CA PHE A 111 -11.61 22.67 -12.77
C PHE A 111 -12.65 21.56 -12.59
#